data_AF-A0A067PR31-F1
#
_entry.id   AF-A0A067PR31-F1
#
_cell.length_a   1.000
_cell.length_b   1.000
_cell.length_c   1.000
_cell.angle_alpha   90.00
_cell.angle_beta   90.00
_cell.angle_gamma   90.00
#
_symmetry.space_group_name_H-M   'P 1'
#
loop_
_entity.id
_entity.type
_entity.pdbx_description
1 polymer ?
#
loop_
_entity_poly.entity_id
_entity_poly.type
_entity_poly.pdbx_seq_one_letter_code
_entity_poly.pdbx_strand_id
1 'polypeptide(L)'
;MVSVEGKKYSCETCIKGHRASSCKHHDRPLFEIKKKGRPVTQCEHCRELRKTKQIHVKCLCDGKQDAAPQVDSDVTKPKKGSSRFFFSRVFRIKDAVSLRHVPQWFI
;
A
#
# COMPACT_ATOMS: atom_id res chain seq x y z
N MET A 1 -19.88 11.10 -9.76
CA MET A 1 -19.40 12.46 -9.47
C MET A 1 -19.97 13.40 -10.52
N VAL A 2 -20.31 14.62 -10.14
CA VAL A 2 -20.71 15.70 -11.08
C VAL A 2 -19.56 16.70 -11.14
N SER A 3 -19.21 17.24 -12.31
CA SER A 3 -18.13 18.23 -12.44
C SER A 3 -18.72 19.55 -12.94
N VAL A 4 -18.57 20.62 -12.16
CA VAL A 4 -19.04 21.97 -12.50
C VAL A 4 -17.84 22.91 -12.35
N GLU A 5 -17.56 23.71 -13.37
CA GLU A 5 -16.48 24.74 -13.33
C GLU A 5 -15.09 24.20 -12.90
N GLY A 6 -14.74 22.98 -13.36
CA GLY A 6 -13.46 22.36 -13.04
C GLY A 6 -13.35 21.76 -11.63
N LYS A 7 -14.40 21.87 -10.81
CA LYS A 7 -14.51 21.28 -9.48
C LYS A 7 -15.38 20.03 -9.51
N LYS A 8 -14.97 19.01 -8.75
CA LYS A 8 -15.71 17.75 -8.63
C LYS A 8 -16.65 17.80 -7.43
N TYR A 9 -17.89 17.39 -7.64
CA TYR A 9 -18.95 17.35 -6.65
C TYR A 9 -19.46 15.92 -6.44
N SER A 10 -19.84 15.60 -5.22
CA SER A 10 -20.48 14.32 -4.88
C SER A 10 -21.37 14.43 -3.65
N CYS A 11 -22.28 13.47 -3.53
CA CYS A 11 -23.19 13.38 -2.41
C CYS A 11 -22.46 13.05 -1.08
N GLU A 12 -22.99 13.47 0.06
CA GLU A 12 -22.36 13.24 1.38
C GLU A 12 -22.09 11.74 1.66
N THR A 13 -23.08 10.89 1.45
CA THR A 13 -22.96 9.44 1.67
C THR A 13 -21.93 8.80 0.74
N CYS A 14 -21.79 9.33 -0.47
CA CYS A 14 -20.82 8.89 -1.46
C CYS A 14 -19.39 9.25 -1.05
N ILE A 15 -19.20 10.46 -0.51
CA ILE A 15 -17.92 10.97 -0.02
C ILE A 15 -17.47 10.17 1.21
N LYS A 16 -18.38 9.90 2.15
CA LYS A 16 -18.13 9.11 3.36
C LYS A 16 -17.92 7.63 3.05
N GLY A 17 -18.69 7.06 2.13
CA GLY A 17 -18.65 5.66 1.74
C GLY A 17 -17.61 5.31 0.67
N HIS A 18 -16.70 6.21 0.31
CA HIS A 18 -15.68 6.01 -0.74
C HIS A 18 -16.24 5.71 -2.15
N ARG A 19 -17.54 5.95 -2.40
CA ARG A 19 -18.23 5.75 -3.69
C ARG A 19 -18.33 7.06 -4.50
N ALA A 20 -17.56 8.07 -4.14
CA ALA A 20 -17.61 9.39 -4.79
C ALA A 20 -17.35 9.31 -6.31
N SER A 21 -16.42 8.45 -6.75
CA SER A 21 -16.07 8.25 -8.16
C SER A 21 -17.29 7.88 -9.02
N SER A 22 -18.19 7.04 -8.50
CA SER A 22 -19.38 6.54 -9.21
C SER A 22 -20.70 7.17 -8.77
N CYS A 23 -20.68 8.25 -7.99
CA CYS A 23 -21.90 8.92 -7.51
C CYS A 23 -22.80 9.43 -8.65
N LYS A 24 -24.03 8.91 -8.78
CA LYS A 24 -25.05 9.36 -9.75
C LYS A 24 -26.30 9.98 -9.10
N HIS A 25 -26.20 10.31 -7.81
CA HIS A 25 -27.33 10.89 -7.07
C HIS A 25 -27.42 12.38 -7.36
N HIS A 26 -28.58 12.81 -7.88
CA HIS A 26 -28.90 14.22 -8.14
C HIS A 26 -29.86 14.79 -7.09
N ASP A 27 -30.53 13.92 -6.33
CA ASP A 27 -31.57 14.29 -5.35
C ASP A 27 -31.01 14.67 -3.97
N ARG A 28 -29.71 14.47 -3.75
CA ARG A 28 -29.03 14.73 -2.47
C ARG A 28 -28.15 15.98 -2.59
N PRO A 29 -27.86 16.67 -1.48
CA PRO A 29 -26.94 17.79 -1.49
C PRO A 29 -25.56 17.38 -1.99
N LEU A 30 -25.06 18.10 -3.00
CA LEU A 30 -23.73 17.92 -3.61
C LEU A 30 -22.70 18.76 -2.86
N PHE A 31 -21.57 18.15 -2.50
CA PHE A 31 -20.44 18.83 -1.85
C PHE A 31 -19.21 18.80 -2.75
N GLU A 32 -18.42 19.88 -2.73
CA GLU A 32 -17.14 19.98 -3.43
C GLU A 32 -16.10 19.03 -2.81
N ILE A 33 -15.50 18.17 -3.65
CA ILE A 33 -14.46 17.23 -3.24
C ILE A 33 -13.11 17.94 -3.28
N LYS A 34 -12.61 18.34 -2.11
CA LYS A 34 -11.21 18.77 -1.94
C LYS A 34 -10.25 17.59 -2.12
N LYS A 35 -8.99 17.87 -2.48
CA LYS A 35 -7.93 16.85 -2.60
C LYS A 35 -7.79 16.12 -1.26
N LYS A 36 -8.18 14.84 -1.21
CA LYS A 36 -7.94 13.96 -0.07
C LYS A 36 -6.49 13.48 -0.12
N GLY A 37 -5.67 13.92 0.83
CA GLY A 37 -4.30 13.42 0.98
C GLY A 37 -4.06 12.96 2.41
N ARG A 38 -3.82 11.66 2.61
CA ARG A 38 -3.14 11.19 3.82
C ARG A 38 -1.68 11.65 3.66
N PRO A 39 -1.12 12.48 4.56
CA PRO A 39 0.28 12.83 4.48
C PRO A 39 1.10 11.55 4.50
N VAL A 40 2.18 11.52 3.71
CA VAL A 40 3.03 10.33 3.65
C VAL A 40 3.63 10.09 5.03
N THR A 41 3.30 8.94 5.63
CA THR A 41 3.75 8.59 6.99
C THR A 41 5.16 8.00 6.98
N GLN A 42 5.82 7.93 5.82
CA GLN A 42 7.10 7.27 5.62
C GLN A 42 8.03 8.22 4.86
N CYS A 43 9.30 8.27 5.27
CA CYS A 43 10.33 9.02 4.56
C CYS A 43 10.61 8.44 3.16
N GLU A 44 11.19 9.25 2.28
CA GLU A 44 11.50 8.86 0.91
C GLU A 44 12.50 7.70 0.85
N HIS A 45 13.55 7.74 1.69
CA HIS A 45 14.53 6.67 1.85
C HIS A 45 13.86 5.30 2.12
N CYS A 46 13.02 5.18 3.14
CA CYS A 46 12.40 3.89 3.47
C CYS A 46 11.35 3.45 2.42
N ARG A 47 10.85 4.38 1.59
CA ARG A 47 9.97 4.06 0.48
C ARG A 47 10.76 3.44 -0.68
N GLU A 48 11.97 3.91 -0.94
CA GLU A 48 12.88 3.34 -1.93
C GLU A 48 13.38 1.97 -1.53
N LEU A 49 13.72 1.75 -0.25
CA LEU A 49 14.12 0.42 0.24
C LEU A 49 13.03 -0.64 0.04
N ARG A 50 11.74 -0.26 0.11
CA ARG A 50 10.65 -1.18 -0.25
C ARG A 50 10.63 -1.53 -1.73
N LYS A 51 11.02 -0.61 -2.61
CA LYS A 51 11.03 -0.85 -4.07
C LYS A 51 12.25 -1.64 -4.51
N THR A 52 13.43 -1.26 -4.02
CA THR A 52 14.71 -1.84 -4.46
C THR A 52 15.01 -3.16 -3.77
N LYS A 53 14.75 -3.24 -2.47
CA LYS A 53 15.13 -4.41 -1.64
C LYS A 53 13.92 -5.26 -1.23
N GLN A 54 12.69 -4.84 -1.55
CA GLN A 54 11.44 -5.54 -1.18
C GLN A 54 11.28 -5.76 0.34
N ILE A 55 11.85 -4.87 1.16
CA ILE A 55 11.84 -5.01 2.62
C ILE A 55 10.68 -4.24 3.24
N HIS A 56 9.76 -4.95 3.88
CA HIS A 56 8.59 -4.38 4.57
C HIS A 56 8.85 -4.13 6.06
N VAL A 57 9.70 -3.15 6.39
CA VAL A 57 9.91 -2.70 7.78
C VAL A 57 9.14 -1.41 8.10
N LYS A 58 8.81 -1.22 9.38
CA LYS A 58 8.27 0.05 9.90
C LYS A 58 9.35 1.11 9.86
N CYS A 59 9.01 2.29 9.36
CA CYS A 59 9.92 3.43 9.33
C CYS A 59 10.11 3.97 10.75
N LEU A 60 11.35 3.99 11.23
CA LEU A 60 11.76 4.55 12.53
C LEU A 60 12.66 5.79 12.33
N CYS A 61 12.58 6.42 11.15
CA CYS A 61 13.28 7.66 10.88
C CYS A 61 12.59 8.79 11.63
N ASP A 62 13.04 9.06 12.85
CA ASP A 62 12.56 10.18 13.67
C ASP A 62 13.05 11.50 13.05
N GLY A 63 12.30 12.04 12.09
CA GLY A 63 12.33 13.44 11.68
C GLY A 63 13.64 14.01 11.12
N LYS A 64 14.68 13.21 10.85
CA LYS A 64 15.89 13.69 10.18
C LYS A 64 15.56 13.97 8.71
N GLN A 65 15.27 15.24 8.47
CA GLN A 65 14.93 15.81 7.17
C GLN A 65 16.04 15.54 6.16
N ASP A 66 15.57 15.39 4.94
CA ASP A 66 16.28 15.09 3.72
C ASP A 66 17.44 16.09 3.50
N ALA A 67 18.67 15.65 3.75
CA ALA A 67 19.87 16.30 3.24
C ALA A 67 20.41 15.42 2.12
N ALA A 68 20.31 15.97 0.91
CA ALA A 68 20.88 15.64 -0.40
C ALA A 68 21.80 14.39 -0.57
N PRO A 69 21.78 13.75 -1.75
CA PRO A 69 22.59 12.57 -2.03
C PRO A 69 24.07 12.97 -2.11
N GLN A 70 24.91 12.31 -1.32
CA GLN A 70 26.35 12.27 -1.55
C GLN A 70 26.75 10.81 -1.75
N VAL A 71 27.51 10.63 -2.82
CA VAL A 71 28.00 9.39 -3.41
C VAL A 71 29.03 8.68 -2.53
N ASP A 72 29.13 7.37 -2.79
CA ASP A 72 30.19 6.39 -2.49
C ASP A 72 30.79 6.27 -1.08
N SER A 73 30.69 5.06 -0.53
CA SER A 73 31.85 4.31 -0.01
C SER A 73 31.39 2.94 0.46
N ASP A 74 31.91 1.90 -0.20
CA ASP A 74 32.17 0.59 0.39
C ASP A 74 32.63 0.76 1.85
N VAL A 75 32.04 -0.02 2.78
CA VAL A 75 32.60 -0.52 4.07
C VAL A 75 31.48 -0.80 5.09
N THR A 76 31.26 -2.12 5.26
CA THR A 76 30.87 -2.87 6.48
C THR A 76 29.74 -2.36 7.41
N LYS A 77 28.64 -3.15 7.40
CA LYS A 77 27.82 -3.52 8.60
C LYS A 77 28.74 -3.90 9.79
N PRO A 78 28.34 -3.94 11.10
CA PRO A 78 26.98 -4.23 11.62
C PRO A 78 26.59 -3.65 13.03
N LYS A 79 25.41 -4.10 13.55
CA LYS A 79 24.97 -4.23 14.97
C LYS A 79 24.19 -3.02 15.55
N LYS A 80 23.08 -3.12 16.30
CA LYS A 80 22.28 -4.16 17.02
C LYS A 80 20.80 -3.68 16.93
N GLY A 81 19.72 -4.47 17.04
CA GLY A 81 19.48 -5.74 17.69
C GLY A 81 18.31 -5.58 18.68
N SER A 82 17.42 -6.59 18.74
CA SER A 82 16.43 -6.87 19.80
C SER A 82 15.04 -6.24 19.69
N SER A 83 14.06 -7.04 19.26
CA SER A 83 13.13 -7.62 20.24
C SER A 83 12.42 -8.85 19.65
N ARG A 84 12.61 -9.96 20.36
CA ARG A 84 11.91 -11.24 20.25
C ARG A 84 10.41 -11.06 19.99
N PHE A 85 9.87 -11.75 18.99
CA PHE A 85 8.53 -12.34 19.09
C PHE A 85 8.57 -13.72 18.45
N PHE A 86 8.74 -14.71 19.33
CA PHE A 86 8.40 -16.09 19.07
C PHE A 86 6.88 -16.11 18.85
N PHE A 87 6.42 -16.29 17.61
CA PHE A 87 5.09 -16.82 17.38
C PHE A 87 5.29 -18.12 16.62
N SER A 88 5.36 -19.20 17.38
CA SER A 88 5.08 -20.52 16.89
C SER A 88 3.77 -20.46 16.12
N ARG A 89 3.83 -20.65 14.81
CA ARG A 89 2.68 -21.08 14.04
C ARG A 89 3.17 -22.11 13.03
N VAL A 90 3.30 -23.33 13.53
CA VAL A 90 3.06 -24.53 12.73
C VAL A 90 1.72 -24.32 12.02
N PHE A 91 1.77 -23.95 10.74
CA PHE A 91 0.65 -24.15 9.84
C PHE A 91 1.18 -24.91 8.62
N ARG A 92 1.21 -26.22 8.85
CA ARG A 92 1.35 -27.29 7.88
C ARG A 92 0.20 -27.14 6.88
N ILE A 93 0.48 -26.64 5.68
CA ILE A 93 -0.39 -26.86 4.52
C ILE A 93 0.43 -27.71 3.56
N LYS A 94 -0.01 -28.95 3.39
CA LYS A 94 0.49 -29.88 2.39
C LYS A 94 0.03 -29.36 1.03
N ASP A 95 0.96 -28.92 0.20
CA ASP A 95 0.73 -28.77 -1.23
C ASP A 95 0.54 -30.18 -1.83
N ALA A 96 -0.71 -30.56 -2.03
CA ALA A 96 -1.09 -31.79 -2.71
C ALA A 96 -2.29 -31.53 -3.62
N VAL A 97 -2.07 -30.75 -4.69
CA VAL A 97 -2.89 -30.82 -5.90
C VAL A 97 -1.93 -31.00 -7.07
N SER A 98 -1.55 -32.27 -7.26
CA SER A 98 -0.92 -32.74 -8.49
C SER A 98 -1.93 -32.56 -9.62
N LEU A 99 -1.64 -31.58 -10.47
CA LEU A 99 -2.18 -31.45 -11.82
C LEU A 99 -1.90 -32.76 -12.57
N ARG A 100 -2.92 -33.61 -12.71
CA ARG A 100 -2.96 -34.60 -13.78
C ARG A 100 -4.03 -34.18 -14.77
N HIS A 101 -3.55 -33.62 -15.88
CA HIS A 101 -4.30 -33.39 -17.09
C HIS A 101 -4.17 -34.67 -17.97
N VAL A 102 -5.30 -35.38 -18.15
CA VAL A 102 -5.91 -35.97 -19.40
C VAL A 102 -4.93 -36.35 -20.55
N PRO A 103 -5.02 -37.51 -21.27
CA PRO A 103 -6.21 -37.89 -22.09
C PRO A 103 -6.46 -39.38 -22.49
N GLN A 104 -7.57 -39.59 -23.23
CA GLN A 104 -8.01 -40.79 -23.99
C GLN A 104 -8.43 -41.99 -23.10
N TRP A 105 -9.56 -42.68 -23.27
CA TRP A 105 -10.10 -43.33 -24.47
C TRP A 105 -11.64 -43.38 -24.42
N PHE A 106 -12.26 -42.86 -25.48
CA PHE A 106 -13.58 -43.26 -25.94
C PHE A 106 -13.57 -44.75 -26.32
N ILE A 107 -14.57 -45.52 -25.87
CA ILE A 107 -15.41 -46.51 -26.59
C ILE A 107 -16.47 -46.99 -25.60
#